data_AF-A0A9D5C469-F1
#
_entry.id   AF-A0A9D5C469-F1
#
_cell.length_a   1.000
_cell.length_b   1.000
_cell.length_c   1.000
_cell.angle_alpha   90.00
_cell.angle_beta   90.00
_cell.angle_gamma   90.00
#
_symmetry.space_group_name_H-M   'P 1'
#
loop_
_entity.id
_entity.type
_entity.pdbx_description
1 polymer ?
#
loop_
_entity_poly.entity_id
_entity_poly.type
_entity_poly.pdbx_seq_one_letter_code
_entity_poly.pdbx_strand_id
1 'polypeptide(L)'
;MGHPLDAATVGSGKSSLLEFHSWRCVLSMVLYISHGSTAYVSQAGLCIFGVVNSLLTLVRAFSFAYGGLCAAVQVHSELLSKIVDAPVHFFDQNPSGRILNRLSSDLYMIDDSLPFILNILLAHFFSLLGIVVVLSYAQIFFLLLLLPLWYVYSKVQFYYRSTSRELRRLDSVSRSPIYSSFTETLDGSSSIRAFKAEELFMGRFIEHMTRYQGTSYSEITASL
;
A
#
# COMPACT_ATOMS: atom_id res chain seq x y z
N MET A 1 -15.13 19.96 13.80
CA MET A 1 -13.70 19.93 13.45
C MET A 1 -13.15 18.60 13.92
N GLY A 2 -12.82 17.59 13.12
CA GLY A 2 -12.90 17.34 11.68
C GLY A 2 -12.86 15.81 11.52
N HIS A 3 -13.61 15.28 10.54
CA HIS A 3 -13.72 13.85 10.26
C HIS A 3 -12.42 13.28 9.65
N PRO A 4 -12.01 12.04 9.97
CA PRO A 4 -10.94 11.33 9.28
C PRO A 4 -11.54 10.27 8.34
N LEU A 5 -11.79 10.63 7.08
CA LEU A 5 -12.25 9.70 6.04
C LEU A 5 -11.59 10.05 4.69
N ASP A 6 -10.25 10.15 4.61
CA ASP A 6 -9.60 10.49 3.32
C ASP A 6 -8.17 9.92 3.14
N ALA A 7 -7.75 8.88 3.88
CA ALA A 7 -6.38 8.36 3.77
C ALA A 7 -6.21 7.18 2.80
N ALA A 8 -7.28 6.49 2.39
CA ALA A 8 -7.18 5.27 1.56
C ALA A 8 -7.26 5.52 0.05
N THR A 9 -7.82 6.64 -0.39
CA THR A 9 -8.02 6.96 -1.82
C THR A 9 -6.83 7.65 -2.49
N VAL A 10 -5.82 8.07 -1.72
CA VAL A 10 -4.65 8.82 -2.23
C VAL A 10 -3.61 7.93 -2.93
N GLY A 11 -3.60 6.62 -2.65
CA GLY A 11 -2.65 5.67 -3.26
C GLY A 11 -2.95 5.33 -4.73
N SER A 12 -4.22 5.19 -5.09
CA SER A 12 -4.66 4.84 -6.45
C SER A 12 -4.58 6.02 -7.43
N GLY A 13 -4.79 7.23 -6.90
CA GLY A 13 -4.65 8.49 -7.67
C GLY A 13 -3.19 8.83 -8.00
N LYS A 14 -2.22 8.47 -7.16
CA LYS A 14 -0.80 8.78 -7.40
C LYS A 14 -0.15 7.89 -8.46
N SER A 15 -0.52 6.61 -8.56
CA SER A 15 -0.03 5.71 -9.61
C SER A 15 -0.58 6.09 -10.99
N SER A 16 -1.87 6.44 -11.05
CA SER A 16 -2.50 6.98 -12.27
C SER A 16 -1.93 8.36 -12.66
N LEU A 17 -1.60 9.24 -11.70
CA LEU A 17 -0.92 10.51 -11.98
C LEU A 17 0.55 10.35 -12.43
N LEU A 18 1.27 9.33 -11.95
CA LEU A 18 2.63 9.01 -12.42
C LEU A 18 2.61 8.45 -13.84
N GLU A 19 1.63 7.60 -14.19
CA GLU A 19 1.40 7.23 -15.60
C GLU A 19 1.08 8.48 -16.42
N PHE A 20 0.18 9.34 -15.97
CA PHE A 20 -0.17 10.59 -16.66
C PHE A 20 1.04 11.53 -16.87
N HIS A 21 1.97 11.58 -15.91
CA HIS A 21 3.19 12.38 -16.04
C HIS A 21 4.17 11.77 -17.04
N SER A 22 4.30 10.44 -17.07
CA SER A 22 5.06 9.72 -18.10
C SER A 22 4.48 9.97 -19.50
N TRP A 23 3.15 9.98 -19.63
CA TRP A 23 2.46 10.31 -20.88
C TRP A 23 2.64 11.76 -21.31
N ARG A 24 2.67 12.72 -20.38
CA ARG A 24 2.93 14.14 -20.68
C ARG A 24 4.33 14.39 -21.25
N CYS A 25 5.36 13.72 -20.73
CA CYS A 25 6.72 13.80 -21.28
C CYS A 25 6.81 13.20 -22.68
N VAL A 26 6.15 12.06 -22.92
CA VAL A 26 6.06 11.45 -24.26
C VAL A 26 5.31 12.37 -25.22
N LEU A 27 4.20 12.98 -24.80
CA LEU A 27 3.43 13.94 -25.61
C LEU A 27 4.25 15.19 -25.97
N SER A 28 5.04 15.71 -25.03
CA SER A 28 5.88 16.89 -25.24
C SER A 28 7.08 16.60 -26.16
N MET A 29 7.65 15.39 -26.09
CA MET A 29 8.72 14.94 -26.98
C MET A 29 8.20 14.68 -28.40
N VAL A 30 6.96 14.21 -28.53
CA VAL A 30 6.24 13.99 -29.79
C VAL A 30 5.88 15.32 -30.47
N LEU A 31 5.38 16.31 -29.72
CA LEU A 31 5.07 17.64 -30.27
C LEU A 31 6.33 18.34 -30.82
N TYR A 32 7.51 18.07 -30.24
CA TYR A 32 8.79 18.62 -30.70
C TYR A 32 9.25 18.07 -32.06
N ILE A 33 8.80 16.88 -32.47
CA ILE A 33 9.18 16.24 -33.74
C ILE A 33 8.29 16.70 -34.91
N SER A 34 7.21 17.45 -34.65
CA SER A 34 6.12 17.77 -35.60
C SER A 34 6.40 18.90 -36.62
N HIS A 35 7.66 19.19 -36.98
CA HIS A 35 7.99 20.34 -37.85
C HIS A 35 8.41 20.02 -39.31
N GLY A 36 8.19 18.79 -39.82
CA GLY A 36 8.54 18.42 -41.21
C GLY A 36 7.55 17.48 -41.91
N SER A 37 7.54 17.46 -43.25
CA SER A 37 6.57 16.75 -44.14
C SER A 37 6.46 15.22 -43.91
N THR A 38 7.39 14.60 -43.16
CA THR A 38 7.29 13.24 -42.61
C THR A 38 6.31 13.10 -41.43
N ALA A 39 5.67 14.19 -41.01
CA ALA A 39 4.80 14.27 -39.82
C ALA A 39 3.55 13.37 -39.89
N TYR A 40 2.96 13.14 -41.07
CA TYR A 40 1.72 12.36 -41.17
C TYR A 40 1.91 10.88 -40.87
N VAL A 41 3.01 10.28 -41.34
CA VAL A 41 3.33 8.86 -41.11
C VAL A 41 3.76 8.63 -39.66
N SER A 42 4.51 9.57 -39.07
CA SER A 42 4.85 9.52 -37.64
C SER A 42 3.63 9.73 -36.74
N GLN A 43 2.70 10.63 -37.12
CA GLN A 43 1.47 10.87 -36.35
C GLN A 43 0.55 9.65 -36.36
N ALA A 44 0.37 8.99 -37.51
CA ALA A 44 -0.43 7.77 -37.62
C ALA A 44 0.15 6.62 -36.75
N GLY A 45 1.47 6.45 -36.74
CA GLY A 45 2.13 5.44 -35.90
C GLY A 45 1.93 5.66 -34.40
N LEU A 46 1.97 6.92 -33.95
CA LEU A 46 1.74 7.28 -32.54
C LEU A 46 0.28 7.06 -32.12
N CYS A 47 -0.68 7.36 -33.00
CA CYS A 47 -2.09 7.07 -32.76
C CYS A 47 -2.33 5.56 -32.59
N ILE A 48 -1.73 4.72 -33.46
CA ILE A 48 -1.84 3.26 -33.36
C ILE A 48 -1.23 2.76 -32.04
N PHE A 49 -0.04 3.26 -31.67
CA PHE A 49 0.59 2.92 -30.39
C PHE A 49 -0.27 3.31 -29.19
N GLY A 50 -0.87 4.51 -29.21
CA GLY A 50 -1.78 4.98 -28.15
C GLY A 50 -3.05 4.14 -28.01
N VAL A 51 -3.65 3.73 -29.14
CA VAL A 51 -4.82 2.84 -29.16
C VAL A 51 -4.45 1.46 -28.60
N VAL A 52 -3.33 0.89 -29.04
CA VAL A 52 -2.84 -0.41 -28.55
C VAL A 52 -2.57 -0.35 -27.04
N ASN A 53 -1.92 0.72 -26.56
CA ASN A 53 -1.63 0.88 -25.14
C ASN A 53 -2.92 1.01 -24.30
N SER A 54 -3.89 1.81 -24.78
CA SER A 54 -5.20 1.96 -24.11
C SER A 54 -5.92 0.60 -24.00
N LEU A 55 -5.91 -0.19 -25.08
CA LEU A 55 -6.50 -1.53 -25.08
C LEU A 55 -5.78 -2.48 -24.12
N LEU A 56 -4.44 -2.50 -24.13
CA LEU A 56 -3.66 -3.32 -23.20
C LEU A 56 -3.90 -2.94 -21.74
N THR A 57 -4.04 -1.64 -21.45
CA THR A 57 -4.33 -1.15 -20.10
C THR A 57 -5.70 -1.61 -19.62
N LEU A 58 -6.71 -1.60 -20.50
CA LEU A 58 -8.03 -2.16 -20.20
C LEU A 58 -7.96 -3.65 -19.94
N VAL A 59 -7.33 -4.43 -20.82
CA VAL A 59 -7.18 -5.89 -20.66
C VAL A 59 -6.47 -6.22 -19.34
N ARG A 60 -5.42 -5.48 -18.99
CA ARG A 60 -4.72 -5.62 -17.71
C ARG A 60 -5.66 -5.34 -16.54
N ALA A 61 -6.41 -4.24 -16.56
CA ALA A 61 -7.33 -3.88 -15.49
C ALA A 61 -8.42 -4.95 -15.29
N PHE A 62 -9.04 -5.42 -16.37
CA PHE A 62 -10.04 -6.49 -16.31
C PHE A 62 -9.45 -7.82 -15.83
N SER A 63 -8.28 -8.22 -16.34
CA SER A 63 -7.61 -9.46 -15.92
C SER A 63 -7.27 -9.43 -14.44
N PHE A 64 -6.86 -8.27 -13.92
CA PHE A 64 -6.47 -8.12 -12.53
C PHE A 64 -7.70 -8.11 -11.59
N ALA A 65 -8.78 -7.44 -12.00
CA ALA A 65 -10.05 -7.48 -11.26
C ALA A 65 -10.65 -8.90 -11.23
N TYR A 66 -10.64 -9.60 -12.37
CA TYR A 66 -11.14 -10.97 -12.44
C TYR A 66 -10.26 -11.95 -11.65
N GLY A 67 -8.94 -11.86 -11.80
CA GLY A 67 -7.99 -12.70 -11.07
C GLY A 67 -8.06 -12.49 -9.55
N GLY A 68 -8.19 -11.24 -9.10
CA GLY A 68 -8.40 -10.90 -7.69
C GLY A 68 -9.68 -11.52 -7.14
N LEU A 69 -10.79 -11.41 -7.87
CA LEU A 69 -12.07 -11.99 -7.46
C LEU A 69 -12.03 -13.53 -7.42
N CYS A 70 -11.42 -14.18 -8.41
CA CYS A 70 -11.27 -15.64 -8.40
C CYS A 70 -10.41 -16.12 -7.21
N ALA A 71 -9.30 -15.42 -6.93
CA ALA A 71 -8.45 -15.74 -5.80
C ALA A 71 -9.18 -15.57 -4.46
N ALA A 72 -9.93 -14.48 -4.30
CA ALA A 72 -10.75 -14.21 -3.11
C ALA A 72 -11.75 -15.35 -2.84
N VAL A 73 -12.51 -15.76 -3.87
CA VAL A 73 -13.49 -16.85 -3.76
C VAL A 73 -12.82 -18.18 -3.42
N GLN A 74 -11.67 -18.47 -4.03
CA GLN A 74 -10.94 -19.70 -3.77
C GLN A 74 -10.45 -19.76 -2.32
N VAL A 75 -9.80 -18.68 -1.83
CA VAL A 75 -9.31 -18.60 -0.45
C VAL A 75 -10.45 -18.68 0.55
N HIS A 76 -11.55 -17.95 0.32
CA HIS A 76 -12.73 -17.99 1.19
C HIS A 76 -13.33 -19.40 1.28
N SER A 77 -13.51 -20.08 0.14
CA SER A 77 -14.11 -21.42 0.11
C SER A 77 -13.22 -22.47 0.78
N GLU A 78 -11.91 -22.42 0.54
CA GLU A 78 -10.95 -23.32 1.18
C GLU A 78 -10.94 -23.12 2.70
N LEU A 79 -10.83 -21.87 3.15
CA LEU A 79 -10.79 -21.53 4.56
C LEU A 79 -12.08 -21.94 5.29
N LEU A 80 -13.24 -21.73 4.65
CA LEU A 80 -14.53 -22.14 5.20
C LEU A 80 -14.60 -23.67 5.34
N SER A 81 -14.15 -24.43 4.34
CA SER A 81 -14.13 -25.90 4.42
C SER A 81 -13.25 -26.39 5.59
N LYS A 82 -12.08 -25.79 5.78
CA LYS A 82 -11.14 -26.15 6.85
C LYS A 82 -11.67 -25.82 8.24
N ILE A 83 -12.45 -24.76 8.37
CA ILE A 83 -13.08 -24.39 9.65
C ILE A 83 -14.23 -25.35 9.96
N VAL A 84 -15.05 -25.71 8.98
CA VAL A 84 -16.15 -26.67 9.18
C VAL A 84 -15.62 -28.06 9.55
N ASP A 85 -14.51 -28.49 8.94
CA ASP A 85 -13.85 -29.77 9.24
C ASP A 85 -13.00 -29.75 10.53
N ALA A 86 -12.90 -28.62 11.23
CA ALA A 86 -12.06 -28.49 12.40
C ALA A 86 -12.63 -29.27 13.61
N PRO A 87 -11.77 -29.90 14.45
CA PRO A 87 -12.23 -30.62 15.63
C PRO A 87 -12.87 -29.67 16.65
N VAL A 88 -13.87 -30.15 17.41
CA VAL A 88 -14.59 -29.35 18.42
C VAL A 88 -13.65 -28.66 19.42
N HIS A 89 -12.55 -29.33 19.79
CA HIS A 89 -11.50 -28.79 20.66
C HIS A 89 -10.87 -27.48 20.14
N PHE A 90 -10.84 -27.25 18.82
CA PHE A 90 -10.39 -25.99 18.24
C PHE A 90 -11.31 -24.81 18.61
N PHE A 91 -12.62 -25.07 18.64
CA PHE A 91 -13.65 -24.08 19.00
C PHE A 91 -13.72 -23.83 20.51
N ASP A 92 -13.33 -24.80 21.34
CA ASP A 92 -13.22 -24.60 22.78
C ASP A 92 -12.08 -23.64 23.14
N GLN A 93 -10.97 -23.68 22.39
CA GLN A 93 -9.82 -22.79 22.62
C GLN A 93 -9.96 -21.43 21.94
N ASN A 94 -10.73 -21.33 20.86
CA ASN A 94 -10.88 -20.13 20.06
C ASN A 94 -12.35 -19.69 20.03
N PRO A 95 -12.73 -18.63 20.76
CA PRO A 95 -14.11 -18.17 20.75
C PRO A 95 -14.52 -17.79 19.33
N SER A 96 -15.73 -18.17 18.94
CA SER A 96 -16.29 -17.96 17.58
C SER A 96 -16.18 -16.50 17.11
N GLY A 97 -16.33 -15.54 18.02
CA GLY A 97 -16.15 -14.11 17.72
C GLY A 97 -14.72 -13.73 17.29
N ARG A 98 -13.67 -14.37 17.83
CA ARG A 98 -12.28 -14.13 17.40
C ARG A 98 -12.03 -14.73 16.02
N ILE A 99 -12.58 -15.93 15.77
CA ILE A 99 -12.48 -16.59 14.46
C ILE A 99 -13.16 -15.72 13.40
N LEU A 100 -14.38 -15.26 13.65
CA LEU A 100 -15.13 -14.40 12.74
C LEU A 100 -14.43 -13.06 12.48
N ASN A 101 -13.94 -12.39 13.54
CA ASN A 101 -13.22 -11.12 13.39
C ASN A 101 -11.96 -11.29 12.54
N ARG A 102 -11.23 -12.40 12.76
CA ARG A 102 -10.03 -12.72 11.97
C ARG A 102 -10.38 -13.05 10.53
N LEU A 103 -11.40 -13.89 10.30
CA LEU A 103 -11.91 -14.21 8.96
C LEU A 103 -12.28 -12.94 8.20
N SER A 104 -13.13 -12.08 8.78
CA SER A 104 -13.57 -10.85 8.13
C SER A 104 -12.43 -9.87 7.87
N SER A 105 -11.54 -9.65 8.86
CA SER A 105 -10.43 -8.70 8.72
C SER A 105 -9.34 -9.20 7.78
N ASP A 106 -8.96 -10.47 7.86
CA ASP A 106 -7.89 -11.05 7.03
C ASP A 106 -8.38 -11.23 5.60
N LEU A 107 -9.63 -11.66 5.38
CA LEU A 107 -10.22 -11.74 4.03
C LEU A 107 -10.33 -10.36 3.39
N TYR A 108 -10.77 -9.34 4.12
CA TYR A 108 -10.82 -7.97 3.59
C TYR A 108 -9.44 -7.50 3.09
N MET A 109 -8.36 -7.82 3.82
CA MET A 109 -7.00 -7.52 3.38
C MET A 109 -6.57 -8.31 2.14
N ILE A 110 -6.99 -9.57 2.01
CA ILE A 110 -6.69 -10.43 0.85
C ILE A 110 -7.48 -9.98 -0.38
N ASP A 111 -8.71 -9.51 -0.21
CA ASP A 111 -9.62 -9.18 -1.31
C ASP A 111 -9.32 -7.80 -1.92
N ASP A 112 -8.94 -6.82 -1.09
CA ASP A 112 -8.77 -5.44 -1.54
C ASP A 112 -7.30 -4.98 -1.52
N SER A 113 -6.63 -5.13 -0.38
CA SER A 113 -5.28 -4.57 -0.20
C SER A 113 -4.20 -5.33 -0.95
N LEU A 114 -4.26 -6.67 -0.95
CA LEU A 114 -3.25 -7.51 -1.57
C LEU A 114 -3.21 -7.35 -3.10
N PRO A 115 -4.34 -7.40 -3.85
CA PRO A 115 -4.34 -7.15 -5.27
C PRO A 115 -3.83 -5.73 -5.58
N PHE A 116 -4.28 -4.73 -4.84
CA PHE A 116 -3.85 -3.35 -5.05
C PHE A 116 -2.32 -3.19 -4.94
N ILE A 117 -1.71 -3.75 -3.89
CA ILE A 117 -0.25 -3.68 -3.69
C ILE A 117 0.50 -4.48 -4.77
N LEU A 118 0.01 -5.66 -5.14
CA LEU A 118 0.60 -6.46 -6.22
C LEU A 118 0.56 -5.72 -7.56
N ASN A 119 -0.53 -5.01 -7.86
CA ASN A 119 -0.67 -4.22 -9.09
C ASN A 119 0.42 -3.13 -9.16
N ILE A 120 0.62 -2.41 -8.05
CA ILE A 120 1.66 -1.38 -7.94
C ILE A 120 3.07 -1.98 -8.08
N LEU A 121 3.33 -3.11 -7.41
CA LEU A 121 4.61 -3.79 -7.49
C LEU A 121 4.93 -4.23 -8.92
N LEU A 122 3.97 -4.84 -9.61
CA LEU A 122 4.10 -5.24 -11.01
C LEU A 122 4.36 -4.02 -11.90
N ALA A 123 3.59 -2.94 -11.73
CA ALA A 123 3.78 -1.70 -12.51
C ALA A 123 5.20 -1.13 -12.34
N HIS A 124 5.70 -1.04 -11.12
CA HIS A 124 7.08 -0.58 -10.87
C HIS A 124 8.13 -1.54 -11.44
N PHE A 125 7.91 -2.85 -11.32
CA PHE A 125 8.82 -3.85 -11.88
C PHE A 125 8.96 -3.72 -13.40
N PHE A 126 7.84 -3.64 -14.12
CA PHE A 126 7.84 -3.44 -15.57
C PHE A 126 8.40 -2.08 -15.97
N SER A 127 8.09 -1.02 -15.22
CA SER A 127 8.63 0.32 -15.45
C SER A 127 10.17 0.35 -15.33
N LEU A 128 10.72 -0.24 -14.26
CA LEU A 128 12.16 -0.35 -14.06
C LEU A 128 12.82 -1.17 -15.16
N LEU A 129 12.22 -2.30 -15.54
CA LEU A 129 12.71 -3.14 -16.64
C LEU A 129 12.73 -2.35 -17.96
N GLY A 130 11.65 -1.61 -18.25
CA GLY A 130 11.56 -0.76 -19.44
C GLY A 130 12.66 0.31 -19.48
N ILE A 131 12.91 0.98 -18.35
CA ILE A 131 13.99 1.98 -18.23
C ILE A 131 15.35 1.32 -18.50
N VAL A 132 15.64 0.16 -17.89
CA VAL A 132 16.90 -0.56 -18.10
C VAL A 132 17.10 -0.93 -19.56
N VAL A 133 16.06 -1.43 -20.24
CA VAL A 133 16.10 -1.79 -21.65
C VAL A 133 16.37 -0.56 -22.52
N VAL A 134 15.64 0.54 -22.33
CA VAL A 134 15.84 1.78 -23.09
C VAL A 134 17.24 2.36 -22.87
N LEU A 135 17.74 2.35 -21.63
CA LEU A 135 19.10 2.80 -21.32
C LEU A 135 20.17 1.92 -21.97
N SER A 136 19.95 0.60 -22.04
CA SER A 136 20.87 -0.32 -22.69
C SER A 136 21.01 -0.07 -24.19
N TYR A 137 19.91 0.33 -24.86
CA TYR A 137 19.93 0.72 -26.27
C TYR A 137 20.54 2.12 -26.49
N ALA A 138 20.30 3.06 -25.58
CA ALA A 138 20.78 4.44 -25.73
C ALA A 138 22.30 4.55 -25.54
N GLN A 139 22.84 3.95 -24.47
CA GLN A 139 24.28 3.99 -24.20
C GLN A 139 24.70 2.87 -23.24
N ILE A 140 25.46 1.89 -23.75
CA ILE A 140 25.91 0.74 -22.96
C ILE A 140 26.86 1.12 -21.80
N PHE A 141 27.65 2.20 -21.97
CA PHE A 141 28.56 2.67 -20.91
C PHE A 141 27.82 3.19 -19.67
N PHE A 142 26.58 3.66 -19.81
CA PHE A 142 25.77 4.13 -18.68
C PHE A 142 25.36 2.96 -17.76
N LEU A 143 25.22 1.76 -18.31
CA LEU A 143 24.89 0.56 -17.56
C LEU A 143 26.01 0.18 -16.57
N LEU A 144 27.26 0.46 -16.93
CA LEU A 144 28.43 0.19 -16.08
C LEU A 144 28.44 1.10 -14.84
N LEU A 145 27.96 2.34 -14.96
CA LEU A 145 27.77 3.28 -13.83
C LEU A 145 26.59 2.87 -12.93
N LEU A 146 25.58 2.21 -13.49
CA LEU A 146 24.38 1.77 -12.77
C LEU A 146 24.68 0.62 -11.79
N LEU A 147 25.70 -0.20 -12.08
CA LEU A 147 26.09 -1.36 -11.27
C LEU A 147 26.58 -0.99 -9.85
N PRO A 148 27.53 -0.05 -9.65
CA PRO A 148 27.90 0.40 -8.30
C PRO A 148 26.74 1.14 -7.60
N LEU A 149 25.93 1.90 -8.34
CA LEU A 149 24.76 2.58 -7.78
C LEU A 149 23.73 1.57 -7.24
N TRP A 150 23.45 0.52 -8.01
CA TRP A 150 22.57 -0.58 -7.60
C TRP A 150 23.07 -1.28 -6.33
N TYR A 151 24.38 -1.49 -6.22
CA TYR A 151 24.98 -2.10 -5.03
C TYR A 151 24.77 -1.23 -3.78
N VAL A 152 25.05 0.07 -3.87
CA VAL A 152 24.82 1.02 -2.78
C VAL A 152 23.32 1.08 -2.42
N TYR A 153 22.46 1.19 -3.43
CA TYR A 153 21.01 1.23 -3.23
C TYR A 153 20.50 -0.04 -2.55
N SER A 154 20.99 -1.22 -2.95
CA SER A 154 20.61 -2.50 -2.33
C SER A 154 20.98 -2.56 -0.84
N LYS A 155 22.14 -2.01 -0.46
CA LYS A 155 22.53 -1.92 0.95
C LYS A 155 21.63 -0.96 1.72
N VAL A 156 21.40 0.23 1.19
CA VAL A 156 20.48 1.22 1.82
C VAL A 156 19.08 0.63 1.97
N GLN A 157 18.54 -0.01 0.93
CA GLN A 157 17.23 -0.64 0.94
C GLN A 157 17.12 -1.74 2.00
N PHE A 158 18.17 -2.54 2.21
CA PHE A 158 18.19 -3.56 3.26
C PHE A 158 18.08 -2.95 4.66
N TYR A 159 18.88 -1.91 4.94
CA TYR A 159 18.83 -1.21 6.22
C TYR A 159 17.48 -0.51 6.41
N TYR A 160 17.01 0.23 5.40
CA TYR A 160 15.72 0.92 5.42
C TYR A 160 14.58 -0.06 5.70
N ARG A 161 14.51 -1.19 4.98
CA ARG A 161 13.44 -2.19 5.17
C ARG A 161 13.45 -2.80 6.56
N SER A 162 14.63 -2.98 7.17
CA SER A 162 14.70 -3.46 8.55
C SER A 162 14.21 -2.40 9.54
N THR A 163 14.67 -1.16 9.40
CA THR A 163 14.27 -0.04 10.26
C THR A 163 12.78 0.27 10.14
N SER A 164 12.24 0.38 8.92
CA SER A 164 10.81 0.65 8.69
C SER A 164 9.91 -0.43 9.27
N ARG A 165 10.33 -1.71 9.23
CA ARG A 165 9.56 -2.79 9.85
C ARG A 165 9.49 -2.63 11.37
N GLU A 166 10.60 -2.29 12.01
CA GLU A 166 10.63 -2.05 13.45
C GLU A 166 9.86 -0.79 13.85
N LEU A 167 9.98 0.30 13.08
CA LEU A 167 9.20 1.52 13.28
C LEU A 167 7.70 1.25 13.18
N ARG A 168 7.25 0.52 12.15
CA ARG A 168 5.85 0.16 11.98
C ARG A 168 5.34 -0.78 13.07
N ARG A 169 6.22 -1.64 13.61
CA ARG A 169 5.92 -2.45 14.81
C ARG A 169 5.78 -1.57 16.05
N LEU A 170 6.67 -0.61 16.25
CA LEU A 170 6.61 0.34 17.37
C LEU A 170 5.34 1.20 17.31
N ASP A 171 4.96 1.70 16.14
CA ASP A 171 3.72 2.45 15.93
C ASP A 171 2.48 1.60 16.28
N SER A 172 2.43 0.36 15.79
CA SER A 172 1.33 -0.55 16.12
C SER A 172 1.25 -0.86 17.62
N VAL A 173 2.38 -1.00 18.31
CA VAL A 173 2.44 -1.29 19.75
C VAL A 173 2.10 -0.05 20.59
N SER A 174 2.52 1.16 20.17
CA SER A 174 2.21 2.40 20.88
C SER A 174 0.75 2.83 20.73
N ARG A 175 0.07 2.42 19.66
CA ARG A 175 -1.36 2.70 19.43
C ARG A 175 -2.31 1.84 20.28
N SER A 176 -1.95 0.59 20.57
CA SER A 176 -2.78 -0.34 21.37
C SER A 176 -3.18 0.18 22.76
N PRO A 177 -2.28 0.74 23.60
CA PRO A 177 -2.63 1.19 24.95
C PRO A 177 -3.61 2.37 24.97
N ILE A 178 -3.65 3.18 23.91
CA ILE A 178 -4.62 4.28 23.78
C ILE A 178 -6.03 3.70 23.70
N TYR A 179 -6.24 2.68 22.85
CA TYR A 179 -7.54 2.03 22.73
C TYR A 179 -7.95 1.31 24.01
N SER A 180 -7.02 0.59 24.67
CA SER A 180 -7.35 -0.11 25.93
C SER A 180 -7.69 0.86 27.06
N SER A 181 -6.91 1.95 27.22
CA SER A 181 -7.16 2.97 28.24
C SER A 181 -8.48 3.71 28.00
N PHE A 182 -8.83 3.96 26.73
CA PHE A 182 -10.11 4.54 26.36
C PHE A 182 -11.28 3.61 26.71
N THR A 183 -11.20 2.33 26.34
CA THR A 183 -12.23 1.34 26.70
C THR A 183 -12.37 1.17 28.21
N GLU A 184 -11.26 1.09 28.96
CA GLU A 184 -11.28 1.02 30.43
C GLU A 184 -11.95 2.25 31.07
N THR A 185 -11.72 3.43 30.50
CA THR A 185 -12.36 4.67 30.97
C THR A 185 -13.86 4.70 30.68
N LEU A 186 -14.29 4.17 29.52
CA LEU A 186 -15.71 4.07 29.18
C LEU A 186 -16.44 3.10 30.10
N ASP A 187 -15.90 1.90 30.30
CA ASP A 187 -16.49 0.88 31.17
C ASP A 187 -16.47 1.31 32.65
N GLY A 188 -15.41 1.99 33.07
CA GLY A 188 -15.21 2.48 34.44
C GLY A 188 -15.79 3.87 34.74
N SER A 189 -16.48 4.51 33.79
CA SER A 189 -16.87 5.92 33.87
C SER A 189 -17.67 6.28 35.14
N SER A 190 -18.60 5.42 35.55
CA SER A 190 -19.38 5.60 36.78
C SER A 190 -18.52 5.57 38.04
N SER A 191 -17.53 4.67 38.09
CA SER A 191 -16.61 4.53 39.22
C SER A 191 -15.62 5.70 39.28
N ILE A 192 -15.07 6.11 38.13
CA ILE A 192 -14.12 7.23 38.04
C ILE A 192 -14.76 8.53 38.55
N ARG A 193 -16.03 8.78 38.17
CA ARG A 193 -16.81 9.93 38.65
C ARG A 193 -17.15 9.84 40.14
N ALA A 194 -17.45 8.64 40.64
CA ALA A 194 -17.72 8.43 42.06
C ALA A 194 -16.49 8.72 42.94
N PHE A 195 -15.28 8.39 42.46
CA PHE A 195 -14.02 8.65 43.15
C PHE A 195 -13.39 10.01 42.82
N LYS A 196 -14.00 10.83 41.95
CA LYS A 196 -13.45 12.13 41.47
C LYS A 196 -12.01 12.02 40.94
N ALA A 197 -11.69 10.91 40.26
CA ALA A 197 -10.36 10.61 39.76
C ALA A 197 -10.17 10.97 38.27
N GLU A 198 -10.99 11.88 37.74
CA GLU A 198 -11.01 12.23 36.31
C GLU A 198 -9.66 12.77 35.82
N GLU A 199 -9.03 13.68 36.57
CA GLU A 199 -7.73 14.28 36.25
C GLU A 199 -6.60 13.24 36.17
N LEU A 200 -6.63 12.22 37.03
CA LEU A 200 -5.62 11.16 37.05
C LEU A 200 -5.70 10.30 35.76
N PHE A 201 -6.91 9.91 35.38
CA PHE A 201 -7.14 9.14 34.14
C PHE A 201 -6.86 9.99 32.90
N MET A 202 -7.22 11.27 32.91
CA MET A 202 -6.91 12.21 31.83
C MET A 202 -5.39 12.37 31.65
N GLY A 203 -4.63 12.53 32.74
CA GLY A 203 -3.18 12.62 32.70
C GLY A 203 -2.52 11.36 32.11
N ARG A 204 -2.98 10.17 32.49
CA ARG A 204 -2.51 8.90 31.92
C ARG A 204 -2.82 8.78 30.43
N PHE A 205 -4.03 9.17 30.02
CA PHE A 205 -4.43 9.14 28.61
C PHE A 205 -3.56 10.09 27.76
N ILE A 206 -3.29 11.30 28.25
CA ILE A 206 -2.39 12.26 27.61
C ILE A 206 -0.97 11.69 27.50
N GLU A 207 -0.45 11.03 28.54
CA GLU A 207 0.88 10.39 28.48
C GLU A 207 0.96 9.34 27.36
N HIS A 208 -0.05 8.47 27.23
CA HIS A 208 -0.13 7.50 26.15
C HIS A 208 -0.19 8.17 24.77
N MET A 209 -0.97 9.25 24.64
CA MET A 209 -1.06 10.03 23.40
C MET A 209 0.28 10.69 23.05
N THR A 210 0.99 11.28 24.01
CA THR A 210 2.31 11.89 23.78
C THR A 210 3.35 10.85 23.35
N ARG A 211 3.33 9.65 23.95
CA ARG A 211 4.23 8.55 23.51
C ARG A 211 3.94 8.12 22.07
N TYR A 212 2.67 7.98 21.70
CA TYR A 212 2.27 7.67 20.32
C TYR A 212 2.66 8.78 19.33
N GLN A 213 2.47 10.05 19.70
CA GLN A 213 2.91 11.18 18.89
C GLN A 213 4.42 11.14 18.67
N GLY A 214 5.22 10.88 19.71
CA GLY A 214 6.67 10.72 19.60
C GLY A 214 7.08 9.62 18.62
N THR A 215 6.42 8.45 18.65
CA THR A 215 6.68 7.38 17.68
C THR A 215 6.27 7.77 16.26
N SER A 216 5.12 8.43 16.10
CA SER A 216 4.62 8.87 14.79
C SER A 216 5.54 9.92 14.15
N TYR A 217 6.05 10.88 14.92
CA TYR A 217 7.04 11.84 14.43
C TYR A 217 8.34 11.15 14.00
N SER A 218 8.81 10.16 14.77
CA SER A 218 10.02 9.39 14.40
C SER A 218 9.84 8.61 13.09
N GLU A 219 8.64 8.09 12.82
CA GLU A 219 8.32 7.42 11.56
C GLU A 219 8.31 8.42 10.39
N ILE A 220 7.68 9.59 10.56
CA ILE A 220 7.66 10.64 9.53
C ILE A 220 9.09 11.11 9.23
N THR A 221 9.92 11.36 10.25
CA THR A 221 11.32 11.78 10.06
C THR A 221 12.17 10.69 9.41
N ALA A 222 11.94 9.42 9.74
CA ALA A 222 12.64 8.32 9.08
C ALA A 222 12.21 8.09 7.62
N SER A 223 11.05 8.61 7.23
CA SER A 223 10.52 8.52 5.86
C SER A 223 10.91 9.70 4.95
N LEU A 224 11.47 10.76 5.53
CA LEU A 224 11.87 12.02 4.89
C LEU A 224 13.34 11.96 4.44
#